data_AF-A0A7Y1SNQ5-F1
#
_entry.id   AF-A0A7Y1SNQ5-F1
#
_cell.length_a   1.000
_cell.length_b   1.000
_cell.length_c   1.000
_cell.angle_alpha   90.00
_cell.angle_beta   90.00
_cell.angle_gamma   90.00
#
_symmetry.space_group_name_H-M   'P 1'
#
loop_
_entity.id
_entity.type
_entity.pdbx_description
1 polymer ?
#
loop_
_entity_poly.entity_id
_entity_poly.type
_entity_poly.pdbx_seq_one_letter_code
_entity_poly.pdbx_strand_id
1 'polypeptide(L)'
;MMRKLNGALVVGTLCAVLAGNAFAADATFETKFTYSKSASMAENYSNFERTAKEACETEVDNIGRQALSTKSRLELNCQNELLTKVVTATRNEILIAYHKQKMATAQG
;
A
#
# COMPACT_ATOMS: atom_id res chain seq x y z
N MET A 1 -52.00 -24.57 2.23
CA MET A 1 -52.59 -23.48 3.03
C MET A 1 -51.45 -22.68 3.66
N MET A 2 -51.21 -21.46 3.16
CA MET A 2 -50.25 -20.51 3.74
C MET A 2 -50.84 -19.91 5.02
N ARG A 3 -50.11 -19.99 6.14
CA ARG A 3 -50.41 -19.21 7.34
C ARG A 3 -49.27 -18.24 7.62
N LYS A 4 -49.58 -16.99 7.26
CA LYS A 4 -49.07 -15.68 7.68
C LYS A 4 -48.02 -15.69 8.81
N LEU A 5 -46.85 -15.10 8.51
CA LEU A 5 -45.90 -14.59 9.50
C LEU A 5 -46.49 -13.33 10.16
N ASN A 6 -46.52 -13.29 11.49
CA ASN A 6 -46.72 -12.07 12.27
C ASN A 6 -45.71 -12.03 13.43
N GLY A 7 -44.73 -11.14 13.28
CA GLY A 7 -44.02 -10.36 14.29
C GLY A 7 -43.76 -10.96 15.67
N ALA A 8 -42.51 -11.32 15.91
CA ALA A 8 -41.83 -10.93 17.14
C ALA A 8 -40.34 -10.72 16.83
N LEU A 9 -39.93 -9.47 16.93
CA LEU A 9 -38.58 -8.96 16.83
C LEU A 9 -37.71 -9.58 17.93
N VAL A 10 -36.75 -10.43 17.58
CA VAL A 10 -35.61 -10.73 18.46
C VAL A 10 -34.37 -10.22 17.75
N VAL A 11 -33.92 -9.06 18.22
CA VAL A 11 -32.64 -8.44 17.94
C VAL A 11 -31.54 -9.40 18.39
N GLY A 12 -31.10 -10.26 17.49
CA GLY A 12 -29.88 -11.05 17.64
C GLY A 12 -28.72 -10.22 17.14
N THR A 13 -28.14 -9.38 18.00
CA THR A 13 -26.88 -8.69 17.73
C THR A 13 -25.79 -9.73 17.57
N LEU A 14 -25.50 -10.12 16.33
CA LEU A 14 -24.34 -10.92 16.01
C LEU A 14 -23.12 -10.00 16.15
N CYS A 15 -22.53 -9.95 17.34
CA CYS A 15 -21.19 -9.40 17.54
C CYS A 15 -20.19 -10.34 16.86
N ALA A 16 -20.04 -10.19 15.55
CA ALA A 16 -18.87 -10.68 14.84
C ALA A 16 -17.71 -9.79 15.26
N VAL A 17 -17.04 -10.14 16.36
CA VAL A 17 -15.71 -9.62 16.68
C VAL A 17 -14.78 -10.22 15.63
N LEU A 18 -14.67 -9.56 14.48
CA LEU A 18 -13.50 -9.70 13.65
C LEU A 18 -12.35 -9.19 14.51
N ALA A 19 -11.64 -10.11 15.14
CA ALA A 19 -10.30 -9.86 15.66
C ALA A 19 -9.42 -9.54 14.45
N GLY A 20 -9.53 -8.31 13.95
CA GLY A 20 -8.52 -7.73 13.11
C GLY A 20 -7.25 -7.71 13.95
N ASN A 21 -6.17 -8.27 13.40
CA ASN A 21 -4.84 -7.99 13.91
C ASN A 21 -4.61 -6.49 13.69
N ALA A 22 -5.02 -5.68 14.67
CA ALA A 22 -4.69 -4.28 14.75
C ALA A 22 -3.18 -4.24 15.05
N PHE A 23 -2.38 -4.24 13.99
CA PHE A 23 -0.97 -3.92 14.11
C PHE A 23 -0.88 -2.45 14.53
N ALA A 24 -0.53 -2.27 15.80
CA ALA A 24 0.20 -1.17 16.43
C ALA A 24 0.13 0.22 15.77
N ALA A 25 -0.50 1.15 16.49
CA ALA A 25 -0.22 2.59 16.57
C ALA A 25 0.49 3.23 15.35
N ASP A 26 -0.32 3.80 14.47
CA ASP A 26 0.05 4.71 13.38
C ASP A 26 1.00 5.83 13.83
N ALA A 27 2.31 5.61 13.70
CA ALA A 27 3.19 6.70 13.29
C ALA A 27 2.90 6.92 11.80
N THR A 28 2.04 7.89 11.47
CA THR A 28 1.79 8.24 10.07
C THR A 28 3.06 8.83 9.47
N PHE A 29 3.86 7.98 8.81
CA PHE A 29 5.01 8.43 8.03
C PHE A 29 4.51 9.17 6.77
N GLU A 30 4.90 10.44 6.65
CA GLU A 30 4.52 11.29 5.52
C GLU A 30 5.69 11.40 4.53
N THR A 31 5.44 11.09 3.26
CA THR A 31 6.40 11.32 2.17
C THR A 31 5.72 12.01 1.00
N LYS A 32 6.45 12.92 0.35
CA LYS A 32 5.94 13.74 -0.74
C LYS A 32 6.55 13.31 -2.07
N PHE A 33 5.68 12.90 -2.97
CA PHE A 33 6.05 12.63 -4.36
C PHE A 33 5.74 13.84 -5.24
N THR A 34 6.64 14.13 -6.20
CA THR A 34 6.45 15.22 -7.16
C THR A 34 6.39 14.65 -8.56
N TYR A 35 5.28 14.91 -9.25
CA TYR A 35 5.09 14.55 -10.66
C TYR A 35 5.24 15.79 -11.53
N SER A 36 6.06 15.70 -12.58
CA SER A 36 6.22 16.75 -13.58
C SER A 36 5.79 16.26 -14.96
N LYS A 37 4.84 16.97 -15.58
CA LYS A 37 4.41 16.68 -16.96
C LYS A 37 5.48 17.01 -18.01
N SER A 38 6.43 17.89 -17.70
CA SER A 38 7.54 18.24 -18.59
C SER A 38 8.73 17.29 -18.48
N ALA A 39 8.81 16.52 -17.38
CA ALA A 39 9.81 15.48 -17.21
C ALA A 39 9.45 14.22 -18.01
N SER A 40 10.46 13.46 -18.40
CA SER A 40 10.24 12.18 -19.06
C SER A 40 9.55 11.17 -18.13
N MET A 41 8.90 10.15 -18.70
CA MET A 41 8.30 9.06 -17.90
C MET A 41 9.35 8.35 -17.04
N ALA A 42 10.53 8.06 -17.60
CA ALA A 42 11.62 7.40 -16.89
C ALA A 42 12.17 8.28 -15.74
N GLU A 43 12.22 9.59 -15.93
CA GLU A 43 12.65 10.53 -14.89
C GLU A 43 11.64 10.64 -13.75
N ASN A 44 10.34 10.78 -14.07
CA ASN A 44 9.29 10.76 -13.04
C ASN A 44 9.33 9.45 -12.24
N TYR A 45 9.45 8.32 -12.94
CA TYR A 45 9.48 7.01 -12.30
C TYR A 45 10.73 6.82 -11.42
N SER A 46 11.91 7.22 -11.91
CA SER A 46 13.16 7.18 -11.13
C SER A 46 13.09 8.05 -9.87
N ASN A 47 12.48 9.23 -9.96
CA ASN A 47 12.24 10.07 -8.79
C ASN A 47 11.30 9.41 -7.78
N PHE A 48 10.25 8.74 -8.25
CA PHE A 48 9.37 7.97 -7.38
C PHE A 48 10.09 6.80 -6.70
N GLU A 49 10.92 6.05 -7.43
CA GLU A 49 11.73 4.95 -6.86
C GLU A 49 12.67 5.47 -5.77
N ARG A 50 13.37 6.58 -6.04
CA ARG A 50 14.28 7.20 -5.07
C ARG A 50 13.54 7.65 -3.80
N THR A 51 12.44 8.39 -3.95
CA THR A 51 11.65 8.87 -2.81
C THR A 51 11.04 7.72 -2.02
N ALA A 52 10.52 6.68 -2.69
CA ALA A 52 9.99 5.49 -2.03
C ALA A 52 11.07 4.73 -1.26
N LYS A 53 12.26 4.59 -1.84
CA LYS A 53 13.40 3.95 -1.18
C LYS A 53 13.82 4.69 0.08
N GLU A 54 14.11 5.99 -0.02
CA GLU A 54 14.54 6.83 1.11
C GLU A 54 13.49 6.81 2.25
N ALA A 55 12.21 6.88 1.88
CA ALA A 55 11.08 6.76 2.80
C ALA A 55 11.07 5.43 3.55
N CYS A 56 11.16 4.32 2.81
CA CYS A 56 11.05 2.98 3.38
C CYS A 56 12.28 2.58 4.19
N GLU A 57 13.48 3.00 3.80
CA GLU A 57 14.69 2.81 4.60
C GLU A 57 14.53 3.49 5.97
N THR A 58 14.09 4.74 5.97
CA THR A 58 13.84 5.50 7.21
C THR A 58 12.78 4.83 8.07
N GLU A 59 11.66 4.41 7.48
CA GLU A 59 10.58 3.76 8.22
C GLU A 59 11.01 2.42 8.82
N VAL A 60 11.68 1.57 8.04
CA VAL A 60 12.09 0.25 8.53
C VAL A 60 13.19 0.37 9.59
N ASP A 61 14.09 1.35 9.49
CA ASP A 61 15.08 1.64 10.52
C ASP A 61 14.45 2.10 11.84
N ASN A 62 13.32 2.83 11.78
CA ASN A 62 12.59 3.25 12.97
C ASN A 62 11.92 2.08 13.71
N ILE A 63 11.64 0.95 13.05
CA ILE A 63 11.05 -0.25 13.67
C ILE A 63 12.08 -0.97 14.59
N GLY A 64 13.36 -0.57 14.57
CA GLY A 64 14.40 -1.07 15.48
C GLY A 64 15.17 -2.27 14.92
N ARG A 65 15.84 -3.04 15.79
CA ARG A 65 16.72 -4.14 15.35
C ARG A 65 15.94 -5.32 14.81
N GLN A 66 15.79 -5.35 13.48
CA GLN A 66 15.26 -6.50 12.75
C GLN A 66 16.39 -7.35 12.16
N ALA A 67 16.08 -8.62 11.89
CA ALA A 67 16.94 -9.45 11.06
C ALA A 67 17.07 -8.82 9.65
N LEU A 68 18.26 -8.87 9.06
CA LEU A 68 18.53 -8.27 7.74
C LEU A 68 17.56 -8.76 6.66
N SER A 69 17.21 -10.05 6.68
CA SER A 69 16.24 -10.62 5.75
C SER A 69 14.83 -10.07 5.93
N THR A 70 14.42 -9.79 7.16
CA THR A 70 13.12 -9.16 7.45
C THR A 70 13.14 -7.68 7.03
N LYS A 71 14.23 -6.97 7.34
CA LYS A 71 14.45 -5.57 6.92
C LYS A 71 14.27 -5.42 5.42
N SER A 72 15.00 -6.20 4.62
CA SER A 72 14.91 -6.12 3.15
C SER A 72 13.52 -6.46 2.62
N ARG A 73 12.79 -7.41 3.23
CA ARG A 73 11.42 -7.73 2.82
C ARG A 73 10.44 -6.61 3.15
N LEU A 74 10.58 -5.98 4.31
CA LEU A 74 9.76 -4.83 4.69
C LEU A 74 10.02 -3.63 3.79
N GLU A 75 11.29 -3.34 3.50
CA GLU A 75 11.68 -2.27 2.58
C GLU A 75 11.08 -2.49 1.19
N LEU A 76 11.21 -3.71 0.64
CA LEU A 76 10.65 -4.05 -0.67
C LEU A 76 9.12 -3.92 -0.70
N ASN A 77 8.43 -4.41 0.32
CA ASN A 77 6.98 -4.31 0.41
C ASN A 77 6.53 -2.84 0.50
N CYS A 78 7.19 -2.06 1.35
CA CYS A 78 6.93 -0.62 1.50
C CYS A 78 7.16 0.12 0.19
N GLN A 79 8.27 -0.14 -0.51
CA GLN A 79 8.59 0.51 -1.78
C GLN A 79 7.54 0.19 -2.84
N ASN A 80 7.17 -1.08 -2.98
CA ASN A 80 6.15 -1.51 -3.94
C ASN A 80 4.78 -0.87 -3.66
N GLU A 81 4.40 -0.76 -2.39
CA GLU A 81 3.15 -0.12 -1.99
C GLU A 81 3.16 1.38 -2.32
N LEU A 82 4.22 2.11 -1.95
CA LEU A 82 4.35 3.53 -2.24
C LEU A 82 4.37 3.80 -3.75
N LEU A 83 5.15 3.03 -4.51
CA LEU A 83 5.22 3.13 -5.97
C LEU A 83 3.86 2.87 -6.62
N THR A 84 3.15 1.83 -6.20
CA THR A 84 1.82 1.53 -6.72
C THR A 84 0.86 2.69 -6.45
N LYS A 85 0.86 3.24 -5.22
CA LYS A 85 -0.02 4.35 -4.84
C LYS A 85 0.29 5.61 -5.63
N VAL A 86 1.55 6.04 -5.71
CA VAL A 86 1.93 7.28 -6.39
C VAL A 86 1.69 7.20 -7.90
N VAL A 87 2.08 6.09 -8.54
CA VAL A 87 1.88 5.87 -9.97
C VAL A 87 0.39 5.94 -10.31
N THR A 88 -0.45 5.26 -9.53
CA THR A 88 -1.91 5.29 -9.71
C THR A 88 -2.49 6.69 -9.47
N ALA A 89 -1.98 7.42 -8.47
CA ALA A 89 -2.40 8.78 -8.17
C ALA A 89 -2.10 9.78 -9.30
N THR A 90 -1.06 9.54 -10.12
CA THR A 90 -0.77 10.37 -11.29
C THR A 90 -1.87 10.31 -12.36
N ARG A 91 -2.66 9.22 -12.40
CA ARG A 91 -3.64 8.89 -13.45
C ARG A 91 -3.04 8.92 -14.87
N ASN A 92 -1.74 8.69 -14.99
CA ASN A 92 -1.05 8.61 -16.27
C ASN A 92 -0.94 7.14 -16.71
N GLU A 93 -1.76 6.73 -17.68
CA GLU A 93 -1.83 5.34 -18.15
C GLU A 93 -0.48 4.80 -18.66
N ILE A 94 0.36 5.66 -19.26
CA ILE A 94 1.69 5.26 -19.73
C ILE A 94 2.59 4.91 -18.53
N LEU A 95 2.55 5.74 -17.48
CA LEU A 95 3.34 5.53 -16.28
C LEU A 95 2.85 4.31 -15.47
N ILE A 96 1.53 4.07 -15.45
CA ILE A 96 0.92 2.86 -14.87
C ILE A 96 1.34 1.60 -15.64
N ALA A 97 1.30 1.63 -16.98
CA ALA A 97 1.73 0.51 -17.81
C ALA A 97 3.23 0.22 -17.61
N TYR A 98 4.06 1.25 -17.54
CA TYR A 98 5.49 1.12 -17.28
C TYR A 98 5.77 0.48 -15.91
N HIS A 99 5.06 0.91 -14.87
CA HIS A 99 5.16 0.30 -13.53
C HIS A 99 4.81 -1.19 -13.56
N LYS A 100 3.69 -1.56 -14.22
CA LYS A 100 3.29 -2.97 -14.35
C LYS A 100 4.35 -3.82 -15.05
N GLN A 101 4.97 -3.29 -16.12
CA GLN A 101 6.05 -3.98 -16.82
C GLN A 101 7.26 -4.21 -15.89
N LYS A 102 7.69 -3.17 -15.15
CA LYS A 102 8.78 -3.26 -14.18
C LYS A 102 8.51 -4.33 -13.10
N MET A 103 7.30 -4.37 -12.57
CA MET A 103 6.90 -5.35 -11.55
C MET A 103 6.87 -6.78 -12.09
N ALA A 104 6.44 -6.98 -13.34
CA ALA A 104 6.45 -8.30 -13.97
C ALA A 104 7.89 -8.83 -14.18
N THR A 105 8.82 -7.96 -14.59
CA THR A 105 10.23 -8.34 -14.78
C THR A 105 10.95 -8.61 -13.46
N ALA A 106 10.57 -7.97 -12.36
CA ALA A 106 11.18 -8.19 -11.05
C ALA A 106 10.79 -9.54 -10.39
N GLN A 107 9.78 -10.23 -10.95
CA GLN A 107 9.25 -11.50 -10.43
C GLN A 107 9.66 -12.73 -11.26
N GLY A 108 10.42 -12.56 -12.33
CA GLY A 108 10.94 -13.63 -13.20
C GLY A 108 12.44 -13.81 -13.06
#